data_AF-A0A3D5QYU4-F1
#
_entry.id   AF-A0A3D5QYU4-F1
#
_cell.length_a   1.000
_cell.length_b   1.000
_cell.length_c   1.000
_cell.angle_alpha   90.00
_cell.angle_beta   90.00
_cell.angle_gamma   90.00
#
_symmetry.space_group_name_H-M   'P 1'
#
loop_
_entity.id
_entity.type
_entity.pdbx_description
1 polymer ?
#
loop_
_entity_poly.entity_id
_entity_poly.type
_entity_poly.pdbx_seq_one_letter_code
_entity_poly.pdbx_strand_id
1 'polypeptide(L)' 'MALYEYEGKRPQIPHDSFVHPNAVLIGDVRLGHECLIAPGVS' A
#
# COMPACT_ATOMS: atom_id res chain seq x y z
N MET A 1 8.96 -3.25 -3.39
CA MET A 1 7.82 -2.47 -2.86
C MET A 1 7.31 -1.59 -3.98
N ALA A 2 6.13 -1.92 -4.52
CA ALA A 2 5.55 -1.27 -5.68
C ALA A 2 4.37 -0.38 -5.21
N LEU A 3 4.68 0.85 -4.80
CA LEU A 3 3.70 1.87 -4.45
C LEU A 3 3.72 2.94 -5.53
N TYR A 4 2.64 3.07 -6.29
CA TYR A 4 2.60 3.95 -7.44
C TYR A 4 1.57 5.06 -7.28
N GLU A 5 1.99 6.27 -7.64
CA GLU A 5 1.07 7.39 -7.77
C GLU A 5 0.24 7.25 -9.05
N TYR A 6 -1.06 7.51 -8.94
CA TYR A 6 -1.96 7.62 -10.08
C TYR A 6 -2.90 8.81 -9.87
N GLU A 7 -3.04 9.67 -10.89
CA GLU A 7 -3.88 10.87 -10.82
C GLU A 7 -3.59 11.79 -9.61
N GLY A 8 -2.32 11.94 -9.23
CA GLY A 8 -1.94 12.76 -8.07
C GLY A 8 -2.18 12.08 -6.72
N LYS A 9 -2.59 10.81 -6.70
CA LYS A 9 -2.92 10.06 -5.49
C LYS A 9 -1.92 8.94 -5.26
N ARG A 10 -1.31 8.92 -4.07
CA ARG A 10 -0.41 7.86 -3.61
C ARG A 10 -1.07 7.03 -2.51
N PRO A 11 -0.78 5.73 -2.41
CA PRO A 11 -1.17 4.92 -1.28
C PRO A 11 -0.77 5.56 0.06
N GLN A 12 -1.71 5.67 0.99
CA GLN A 12 -1.51 6.15 2.34
C GLN A 12 -1.36 4.95 3.29
N ILE A 13 -0.16 4.80 3.83
CA ILE A 13 0.24 3.67 4.67
C ILE A 13 0.58 4.19 6.06
N PRO A 14 -0.18 3.79 7.09
CA PRO A 14 0.18 4.06 8.47
C PRO A 14 1.53 3.45 8.87
N HIS A 15 2.23 4.10 9.80
CA HIS A 15 3.58 3.69 10.24
C HIS A 15 3.60 2.34 10.97
N ASP A 16 2.45 1.91 11.48
CA ASP A 16 2.21 0.65 12.20
C ASP A 16 1.66 -0.46 11.29
N SER A 17 1.63 -0.22 9.97
CA SER A 17 1.22 -1.20 8.97
C SER A 17 2.43 -1.71 8.17
N PHE A 18 2.38 -2.98 7.77
CA PHE A 18 3.43 -3.60 6.97
C PHE A 18 2.92 -3.97 5.57
N VAL A 19 3.64 -3.49 4.56
CA VAL A 19 3.41 -3.85 3.16
C VAL A 19 4.55 -4.73 2.67
N HIS A 20 4.24 -5.98 2.34
CA HIS A 20 5.25 -6.89 1.83
C HIS A 20 5.87 -6.35 0.52
N PRO A 21 7.19 -6.50 0.29
CA PRO A 21 7.86 -5.94 -0.90
C PRO A 21 7.29 -6.38 -2.26
N ASN A 22 6.65 -7.55 -2.32
CA ASN A 22 5.99 -8.14 -3.50
C ASN A 22 4.49 -7.78 -3.62
N ALA A 23 3.96 -6.91 -2.77
CA ALA A 23 2.63 -6.34 -2.95
C ALA A 23 2.68 -5.10 -3.87
N VAL A 24 1.57 -4.82 -4.54
CA VAL A 24 1.40 -3.67 -5.44
C VAL A 24 0.21 -2.84 -4.96
N LEU A 25 0.40 -1.53 -4.74
CA LEU A 25 -0.69 -0.59 -4.43
C LEU A 25 -0.59 0.62 -5.37
N ILE A 26 -1.70 1.02 -5.98
CA ILE A 26 -1.73 2.07 -7.01
C ILE A 26 -2.85 3.07 -6.71
N GLY A 27 -2.54 4.37 -6.71
CA GLY A 27 -3.55 5.42 -6.67
C GLY A 27 -4.14 5.70 -5.28
N ASP A 28 -5.47 5.87 -5.22
CA ASP A 28 -6.23 6.26 -4.02
C ASP A 28 -6.47 5.08 -3.06
N VAL A 29 -5.39 4.58 -2.47
CA VAL A 29 -5.43 3.50 -1.47
C VAL A 29 -5.22 4.09 -0.09
N ARG A 30 -6.06 3.71 0.88
CA ARG A 30 -5.90 4.09 2.28
C ARG A 30 -5.95 2.85 3.16
N LEU A 31 -4.85 2.56 3.83
CA LEU A 31 -4.79 1.48 4.81
C LEU A 31 -5.27 1.97 6.17
N GLY A 32 -5.90 1.06 6.90
CA GLY A 32 -6.10 1.22 8.34
C GLY A 32 -4.80 1.01 9.12
N HIS A 33 -4.87 1.24 10.43
CA HIS A 33 -3.80 0.92 11.37
C HIS A 33 -3.64 -0.60 11.50
N GLU A 34 -2.43 -1.04 11.86
CA GLU A 34 -2.10 -2.44 12.17
C GLU A 34 -2.44 -3.44 11.04
N CYS A 35 -2.34 -3.00 9.79
CA CYS A 35 -2.64 -3.82 8.62
C CYS A 35 -1.41 -4.59 8.12
N LEU A 36 -1.64 -5.84 7.68
CA LEU A 36 -0.66 -6.66 6.97
C LEU A 36 -1.10 -6.83 5.50
N ILE A 37 -0.28 -6.37 4.57
CA ILE A 37 -0.45 -6.64 3.14
C ILE A 37 0.51 -7.75 2.72
N ALA A 38 -0.06 -8.92 2.44
CA ALA A 38 0.65 -10.13 2.08
C ALA A 38 1.29 -10.07 0.67
N PRO A 39 2.29 -10.92 0.37
CA PRO A 39 2.86 -11.02 -0.97
C PRO A 39 1.79 -11.35 -2.03
N GLY A 40 1.87 -10.72 -3.21
CA GLY A 40 1.03 -11.04 -4.36
C GLY A 40 -0.36 -10.39 -4.36
N VAL A 41 -0.67 -9.54 -3.38
CA VAL A 41 -1.88 -8.71 -3.36
C VAL A 41 -1.71 -7.51 -4.32
N SER A 42 -2.77 -7.20 -5.08
CA SER A 42 -2.90 -6.06 -6.01
C SER A 42 -4.27 -5.41 -5.89
#